data_AF-A0A662V0E3-F1
#
_entry.id   AF-A0A662V0E3-F1
#
_cell.length_a   1.000
_cell.length_b   1.000
_cell.length_c   1.000
_cell.angle_alpha   90.00
_cell.angle_beta   90.00
_cell.angle_gamma   90.00
#
_symmetry.space_group_name_H-M   'P 1'
#
loop_
_entity.id
_entity.type
_entity.pdbx_description
1 polymer ?
#
loop_
_entity_poly.entity_id
_entity_poly.type
_entity_poly.pdbx_seq_one_letter_code
_entity_poly.pdbx_strand_id
1 'polypeptide(L)' 'MPARKATIKVSTRGYVVVPKRLIQAIGVNPGEKLVARVEEGKIVIEKPAE' A
#
# COMPACT_ATOMS: atom_id res chain seq x y z
N MET A 1 5.92 7.73 13.85
CA MET A 1 6.77 6.71 13.16
C MET A 1 7.35 7.34 11.91
N PRO A 2 8.65 7.18 11.59
CA PRO A 2 9.23 7.77 10.39
C PRO A 2 8.56 7.20 9.13
N ALA A 3 8.20 8.07 8.19
CA ALA A 3 7.59 7.68 6.94
C ALA A 3 8.55 6.78 6.15
N ARG A 4 8.27 5.46 6.10
CA ARG A 4 9.04 4.53 5.29
C ARG A 4 8.67 4.76 3.82
N LYS A 5 9.60 5.35 3.06
CA LYS A 5 9.43 5.60 1.62
C LYS A 5 10.05 4.47 0.80
N ALA A 6 9.41 4.12 -0.30
CA ALA A 6 9.97 3.25 -1.32
C ALA A 6 9.56 3.80 -2.69
N THR A 7 10.50 3.86 -3.63
CA THR A 7 10.17 4.10 -5.04
C THR A 7 9.60 2.81 -5.61
N ILE A 8 8.41 2.89 -6.21
CA ILE A 8 7.70 1.75 -6.77
C ILE A 8 7.48 2.01 -8.25
N LYS A 9 7.73 1.02 -9.09
CA LYS A 9 7.45 1.10 -10.53
C LYS A 9 6.05 0.58 -10.80
N VAL A 10 5.29 1.31 -11.63
CA VAL A 10 4.03 0.80 -12.19
C VAL A 10 4.38 -0.25 -13.24
N SER A 11 3.86 -1.45 -13.07
CA SER A 11 4.04 -2.53 -14.05
C SER A 11 3.35 -2.20 -15.37
N THR A 12 3.71 -2.90 -16.45
CA THR A 12 3.08 -2.75 -17.77
C THR A 12 1.58 -3.07 -17.79
N ARG A 13 1.10 -3.79 -16.77
CA ARG A 13 -0.32 -4.13 -16.58
C ARG A 13 -1.07 -3.13 -15.69
N GLY A 14 -0.42 -2.04 -15.28
CA GLY A 14 -1.02 -1.01 -14.43
C GLY A 14 -1.02 -1.32 -12.93
N TYR A 15 -0.49 -2.48 -12.51
CA TYR A 15 -0.36 -2.82 -11.08
C TYR A 15 0.88 -2.20 -10.46
N VAL A 16 0.79 -1.85 -9.17
CA VAL A 16 1.94 -1.56 -8.30
C VAL A 16 2.15 -2.68 -7.30
N VAL A 17 3.40 -3.03 -7.03
CA VAL A 17 3.75 -4.03 -6.02
C VAL A 17 4.26 -3.31 -4.79
N VAL A 18 3.52 -3.40 -3.68
CA VAL A 18 3.94 -2.82 -2.41
C VAL A 18 5.02 -3.73 -1.78
N PRO A 19 6.24 -3.22 -1.53
CA PRO A 19 7.30 -4.04 -0.94
C PRO A 19 6.91 -4.58 0.44
N LYS A 20 7.33 -5.81 0.76
CA LYS A 20 7.04 -6.51 2.02
C LYS A 20 7.29 -5.65 3.28
N ARG A 21 8.36 -4.85 3.28
CA ARG A 21 8.71 -3.94 4.39
C ARG A 21 7.66 -2.87 4.70
N LEU A 22 6.89 -2.44 3.70
CA LEU A 22 5.81 -1.46 3.86
C LEU A 22 4.54 -2.15 4.35
N ILE A 23 4.20 -3.31 3.78
CA ILE A 23 3.07 -4.16 4.24
C ILE A 23 3.24 -4.54 5.72
N GLN A 24 4.43 -4.96 6.13
CA GLN A 24 4.71 -5.27 7.54
C GLN A 24 4.64 -4.03 8.44
N ALA A 25 5.00 -2.85 7.93
CA ALA A 25 4.94 -1.61 8.72
C ALA A 25 3.50 -1.20 9.05
N ILE A 26 2.53 -1.57 8.20
CA ILE A 26 1.10 -1.31 8.43
C ILE A 26 0.38 -2.51 9.08
N GLY A 27 1.10 -3.57 9.46
CA GLY A 27 0.54 -4.71 10.18
C GLY A 27 -0.49 -5.51 9.38
N VAL A 28 -0.26 -5.70 8.09
CA VAL A 28 -1.14 -6.45 7.19
C VAL A 28 -0.54 -7.83 6.90
N ASN A 29 -1.34 -8.87 7.08
CA ASN A 29 -0.94 -10.24 6.76
C ASN A 29 -1.27 -10.63 5.31
N PRO A 30 -0.54 -11.59 4.72
CA PRO A 30 -0.90 -12.14 3.41
C PRO A 30 -2.35 -12.68 3.42
N GLY A 31 -3.13 -12.27 2.41
CA GLY A 31 -4.54 -12.68 2.28
C GLY A 31 -5.54 -11.71 2.93
N GLU A 32 -5.09 -10.74 3.73
CA GLU A 32 -5.97 -9.64 4.19
C GLU A 32 -6.38 -8.74 3.02
N LYS A 33 -7.65 -8.30 3.02
CA LYS A 33 -8.14 -7.29 2.10
C LYS A 33 -7.77 -5.90 2.61
N LEU A 34 -7.45 -4.99 1.69
CA LEU A 34 -7.19 -3.59 1.98
C LEU A 34 -8.12 -2.71 1.17
N VAL A 35 -8.39 -1.52 1.68
CA VAL A 35 -9.13 -0.49 0.97
C VAL A 35 -8.13 0.47 0.35
N ALA A 36 -8.29 0.75 -0.94
CA ALA A 36 -7.49 1.74 -1.65
C ALA A 36 -8.40 2.89 -2.09
N ARG A 37 -8.00 4.13 -1.78
CA ARG A 37 -8.67 5.36 -2.21
C ARG A 37 -7.69 6.35 -2.81
N VAL A 38 -8.20 7.29 -3.60
CA VAL A 38 -7.40 8.38 -4.18
C VAL A 38 -7.73 9.67 -3.45
N GLU A 39 -6.74 10.29 -2.84
CA GLU A 39 -6.87 11.57 -2.14
C GLU A 39 -5.71 12.49 -2.51
N GLU A 40 -5.99 13.71 -2.95
CA GLU A 40 -4.97 14.73 -3.28
C GLU A 40 -3.87 14.25 -4.24
N GLY A 41 -4.23 13.44 -5.24
CA GLY A 41 -3.28 12.88 -6.20
C GLY A 41 -2.39 11.76 -5.65
N LYS A 42 -2.72 11.21 -4.47
CA LYS A 42 -2.05 10.08 -3.83
C LYS A 42 -2.99 8.89 -3.75
N ILE A 43 -2.44 7.69 -3.87
CA ILE A 43 -3.15 6.46 -3.54
C ILE A 43 -2.92 6.19 -2.05
N VAL A 44 -3.98 6.20 -1.26
CA VAL A 44 -3.98 5.84 0.15
C VAL A 44 -4.49 4.40 0.25
N ILE A 45 -3.71 3.56 0.92
CA ILE A 45 -4.07 2.17 1.19
C ILE A 45 -4.18 2.02 2.70
N GLU A 46 -5.33 1.55 3.17
CA GLU A 46 -5.63 1.37 4.59
C GLU A 46 -6.22 0.00 4.87
N LYS A 47 -6.11 -0.42 6.14
CA LYS A 47 -6.85 -1.59 6.61
C LYS A 47 -8.35 -1.24 6.54
N PRO A 48 -9.22 -2.21 6.17
CA PRO A 48 -10.65 -2.00 6.29
C PRO A 48 -10.94 -1.63 7.74
N ALA A 49 -11.58 -0.48 7.96
CA ALA A 49 -12.21 -0.22 9.25
C ALA A 49 -13.40 -1.17 9.35
N GLU A 50 -13.29 -2.17 10.21
CA GLU A 50 -14.45 -2.88 10.75
C GLU A 50 -15.01 -2.07 11.92
#